data_AF-A0A212CMX2-F1
#
_entry.id   AF-A0A212CMX2-F1
#
_cell.length_a   1.000
_cell.length_b   1.000
_cell.length_c   1.000
_cell.angle_alpha   90.00
_cell.angle_beta   90.00
_cell.angle_gamma   90.00
#
_symmetry.space_group_name_H-M   'P 1'
#
loop_
_entity.id
_entity.type
_entity.pdbx_description
1 polymer ?
#
loop_
_entity_poly.entity_id
_entity_poly.type
_entity_poly.pdbx_seq_one_letter_code
_entity_poly.pdbx_strand_id
1 'polypeptide(L)'
;MEDDAPVIYGLEFQARALTPQTAETDAIRFLVGTQSLKYDNQIHVIDFDDENNIINKNVLLHQAGEIWHISASPADKGVLATCYNKSEYPQGSGCPRATCYNQRVSPGVWVPADHLLQ
;
A
#
# COMPACT_ATOMS: atom_id res chain seq x y z
N MET A 1 30.84 -5.19 18.79
CA MET A 1 29.45 -4.90 18.42
C MET A 1 29.54 -4.40 17.00
N GLU A 2 29.16 -5.23 16.03
CA GLU A 2 29.01 -4.75 14.67
C GLU A 2 27.86 -3.75 14.66
N ASP A 3 28.14 -2.57 14.14
CA ASP A 3 27.16 -1.52 13.89
C ASP A 3 26.08 -2.11 12.97
N ASP A 4 24.92 -2.42 13.54
CA ASP A 4 23.71 -2.73 12.78
C ASP A 4 23.35 -1.46 12.00
N ALA A 5 23.85 -1.37 10.77
CA ALA A 5 23.72 -0.17 9.97
C ALA A 5 22.22 0.04 9.66
N PRO A 6 21.67 1.25 9.88
CA PRO A 6 20.25 1.47 9.65
C PRO A 6 19.91 1.24 8.18
N VAL A 7 18.94 0.35 7.92
CA VAL A 7 18.48 0.10 6.55
C VAL A 7 17.50 1.21 6.15
N ILE A 8 17.86 1.98 5.12
CA ILE A 8 17.09 3.15 4.68
C ILE A 8 16.46 2.86 3.32
N TYR A 9 15.13 2.97 3.27
CA TYR A 9 14.36 2.91 2.03
C TYR A 9 13.85 4.30 1.63
N GLY A 10 14.34 4.81 0.50
CA GLY A 10 13.90 6.07 -0.08
C GLY A 10 12.69 5.91 -1.00
N LEU A 11 11.75 6.84 -0.91
CA LEU A 11 10.59 6.93 -1.80
C LEU A 11 10.83 8.03 -2.84
N GLU A 12 10.40 7.77 -4.07
CA GLU A 12 10.49 8.74 -5.18
C GLU A 12 9.45 9.85 -5.05
N PHE A 13 8.29 9.53 -4.46
CA PHE A 13 7.16 10.43 -4.27
C PHE A 13 6.84 10.59 -2.79
N GLN A 14 6.18 11.70 -2.45
CA GLN A 14 5.75 11.97 -1.08
C GLN A 14 4.76 10.88 -0.62
N ALA A 15 5.07 10.20 0.48
CA ALA A 15 4.13 9.33 1.17
C ALA A 15 3.12 10.15 1.97
N ARG A 16 1.86 9.74 1.92
CA ARG A 16 0.78 10.31 2.75
C ARG A 16 0.27 9.32 3.78
N ALA A 17 0.18 8.04 3.42
CA ALA A 17 -0.33 6.99 4.29
C ALA A 17 0.78 5.97 4.55
N LEU A 18 0.97 5.59 5.82
CA LEU A 18 1.86 4.52 6.24
C LEU A 18 1.13 3.61 7.22
N THR A 19 1.15 2.31 6.98
CA THR A 19 0.42 1.34 7.80
C THR A 19 1.24 0.08 7.99
N PRO A 20 1.52 -0.33 9.24
CA PRO A 20 2.12 -1.63 9.50
C PRO A 20 1.10 -2.73 9.23
N GLN A 21 1.57 -3.86 8.70
CA GLN A 21 0.75 -5.05 8.57
C GLN A 21 1.03 -5.98 9.75
N THR A 22 0.04 -6.14 10.61
CA THR A 22 0.12 -6.98 11.83
C THR A 22 -0.21 -8.45 11.59
N ALA A 23 -0.68 -8.81 10.39
CA ALA A 23 -0.98 -10.19 10.01
C ALA A 23 0.27 -11.06 9.88
N GLU A 24 1.45 -10.46 9.67
CA GLU A 24 2.73 -11.18 9.78
C GLU A 24 3.37 -10.89 11.13
N THR A 25 3.60 -11.96 11.89
CA THR A 25 4.35 -11.91 13.16
C THR A 25 5.81 -12.26 12.99
N ASP A 26 6.15 -12.92 11.87
CA ASP A 26 7.47 -13.45 11.57
C ASP A 26 8.31 -12.48 10.73
N ALA A 27 7.66 -11.62 9.93
CA ALA A 27 8.30 -10.62 9.08
C ALA A 27 7.66 -9.25 9.25
N ILE A 28 8.49 -8.19 9.20
CA ILE A 28 8.02 -6.82 9.37
C ILE A 28 7.58 -6.27 8.01
N ARG A 29 6.27 -6.08 7.81
CA ARG A 29 5.74 -5.50 6.57
C ARG A 29 5.09 -4.14 6.80
N PHE A 30 5.43 -3.17 5.96
CA PHE A 30 4.83 -1.84 5.92
C PHE A 30 4.19 -1.56 4.57
N LEU A 31 3.05 -0.89 4.59
CA LEU A 31 2.36 -0.38 3.42
C LEU A 31 2.51 1.13 3.39
N VAL A 32 2.99 1.66 2.27
CA VAL A 32 3.21 3.10 2.10
C VAL A 32 2.50 3.58 0.84
N GLY A 33 1.55 4.49 0.99
CA GLY A 33 0.80 5.09 -0.10
C GLY A 33 1.41 6.42 -0.48
N THR A 34 1.78 6.57 -1.74
CA THR A 34 2.24 7.85 -2.28
C THR A 34 1.05 8.74 -2.65
N GLN A 35 1.30 10.05 -2.59
CA GLN A 35 0.38 11.08 -3.01
C GLN A 35 1.07 11.93 -4.08
N SER A 36 0.61 11.78 -5.32
CA SER A 36 1.01 12.57 -6.47
C SER A 36 -0.22 13.04 -7.23
N LEU A 37 -0.24 14.35 -7.50
CA LEU A 37 -1.25 15.01 -8.35
C LEU A 37 -0.85 15.01 -9.83
N LYS A 38 0.45 14.79 -10.12
CA LYS A 38 1.03 14.85 -11.48
C LYS A 38 1.26 13.48 -12.11
N TYR A 39 1.42 12.44 -11.30
CA TYR A 39 1.77 11.10 -11.71
C TYR A 39 0.82 10.10 -11.06
N ASP A 40 0.72 8.91 -11.64
CA ASP A 40 -0.03 7.80 -11.03
C ASP A 40 0.49 7.50 -9.63
N ASN A 41 -0.44 7.33 -8.69
CA ASN A 41 -0.11 7.04 -7.31
C ASN A 41 0.33 5.58 -7.18
N GLN A 42 1.10 5.28 -6.14
CA GLN A 42 1.69 3.97 -5.96
C GLN A 42 1.58 3.55 -4.49
N ILE A 43 1.33 2.27 -4.25
CA ILE A 43 1.43 1.67 -2.92
C ILE A 43 2.70 0.83 -2.89
N HIS A 44 3.64 1.22 -2.04
CA HIS A 44 4.86 0.50 -1.76
C HIS A 44 4.60 -0.46 -0.59
N VAL A 45 4.60 -1.76 -0.89
CA VAL A 45 4.62 -2.82 0.11
C VAL A 45 6.08 -3.13 0.40
N ILE A 46 6.51 -2.86 1.62
CA ILE A 46 7.89 -2.99 2.07
C ILE A 46 7.93 -4.15 3.05
N ASP A 47 8.67 -5.19 2.68
CA ASP A 47 8.94 -6.38 3.48
C ASP A 47 10.36 -6.26 4.03
N PHE A 48 10.50 -6.00 5.32
CA PHE A 48 11.77 -5.93 6.02
C PHE A 48 12.06 -7.26 6.72
N ASP A 49 13.19 -7.83 6.33
CA ASP A 49 13.78 -9.03 6.92
C ASP A 49 14.86 -8.60 7.92
N ASP A 50 14.55 -8.70 9.22
CA ASP A 50 15.44 -8.30 10.32
C ASP A 50 16.67 -9.22 10.42
N GLU A 51 16.52 -10.52 10.08
CA GLU A 51 17.62 -11.48 10.14
C GLU A 51 18.69 -11.21 9.08
N ASN A 52 18.27 -10.91 7.85
CA ASN A 52 19.17 -10.68 6.73
C ASN A 52 19.46 -9.20 6.49
N ASN A 53 18.78 -8.28 7.20
CA ASN A 53 18.82 -6.84 6.94
C ASN A 53 18.45 -6.49 5.48
N ILE A 54 17.56 -7.28 4.86
CA ILE A 54 17.14 -7.10 3.46
C ILE A 54 15.75 -6.46 3.43
N ILE A 55 15.62 -5.39 2.65
CA ILE A 55 14.30 -4.80 2.31
C ILE A 55 13.87 -5.28 0.93
N ASN A 56 12.80 -6.07 0.92
CA ASN A 56 12.05 -6.39 -0.28
C ASN A 56 10.95 -5.33 -0.50
N LYS A 57 10.75 -4.91 -1.75
CA LYS A 57 9.75 -3.91 -2.10
C LYS A 57 8.87 -4.40 -3.23
N ASN A 58 7.57 -4.21 -3.09
CA ASN A 58 6.60 -4.40 -4.17
C ASN A 58 5.84 -3.10 -4.40
N VAL A 59 5.73 -2.67 -5.65
CA VAL A 59 5.11 -1.40 -6.01
C VAL A 59 3.82 -1.68 -6.75
N LEU A 60 2.71 -1.16 -6.23
CA LEU A 60 1.37 -1.32 -6.79
C LEU A 60 0.93 -0.01 -7.41
N LEU A 61 0.61 -0.03 -8.70
CA LEU A 61 0.09 1.14 -9.39
C LEU A 61 -1.37 1.37 -8.98
N HIS A 62 -1.64 2.55 -8.44
CA HIS A 62 -2.94 2.98 -7.97
C HIS A 62 -3.44 4.16 -8.82
N GLN A 63 -3.98 3.83 -10.00
CA GLN A 63 -4.54 4.80 -10.95
C GLN A 63 -5.86 5.44 -10.49
N ALA A 64 -6.42 5.00 -9.36
CA ALA A 64 -7.73 5.46 -8.92
C ALA A 64 -7.70 6.86 -8.27
N GLY A 65 -6.52 7.38 -7.91
CA GLY A 65 -6.34 8.72 -7.35
C GLY A 65 -5.36 8.78 -6.17
N GLU A 66 -5.38 9.91 -5.46
CA GLU A 66 -4.50 10.18 -4.32
C GLU A 66 -4.85 9.30 -3.12
N ILE A 67 -3.88 8.54 -2.60
CA ILE A 67 -4.11 7.65 -1.46
C ILE A 67 -4.14 8.48 -0.17
N TRP A 68 -5.28 8.47 0.51
CA TRP A 68 -5.51 9.18 1.76
C TRP A 68 -5.23 8.32 2.98
N HIS A 69 -5.60 7.05 2.92
CA HIS A 69 -5.44 6.12 4.03
C HIS A 69 -5.22 4.71 3.49
N ILE A 70 -4.41 3.92 4.18
CA ILE A 70 -4.26 2.48 3.91
C ILE A 70 -4.62 1.76 5.20
N SER A 71 -5.27 0.62 5.09
CA SER A 71 -5.59 -0.25 6.21
C SER A 71 -5.22 -1.66 5.81
N ALA A 72 -4.28 -2.26 6.52
CA ALA A 72 -3.96 -3.67 6.34
C ALA A 72 -4.94 -4.52 7.14
N SER A 73 -5.33 -5.68 6.61
CA SER A 73 -6.04 -6.67 7.42
C SER A 73 -5.09 -7.25 8.46
N PRO A 74 -5.49 -7.34 9.75
CA PRO A 74 -4.70 -8.02 10.78
C PRO A 74 -4.81 -9.55 10.69
N ALA A 75 -5.76 -10.07 9.92
CA ALA A 75 -6.01 -11.51 9.82
C ALA A 75 -5.43 -12.15 8.55
N ASP A 76 -5.18 -11.36 7.50
CA ASP A 76 -4.73 -11.86 6.20
C ASP A 76 -3.72 -10.90 5.56
N LYS A 77 -2.52 -11.40 5.26
CA LYS A 77 -1.44 -10.62 4.66
C LYS A 77 -1.65 -10.22 3.20
N GLY A 78 -2.62 -10.83 2.54
CA GLY A 78 -3.01 -10.54 1.16
C GLY A 78 -4.24 -9.64 1.08
N VAL A 79 -4.70 -9.04 2.18
CA VAL A 79 -5.86 -8.13 2.17
C VAL A 79 -5.48 -6.78 2.72
N LEU A 80 -5.70 -5.73 1.92
CA LEU A 80 -5.53 -4.34 2.33
C LEU A 80 -6.69 -3.51 1.78
N ALA A 81 -6.95 -2.36 2.37
CA ALA A 81 -7.91 -1.39 1.89
C ALA A 81 -7.23 -0.04 1.74
N THR A 82 -7.48 0.66 0.65
CA THR A 82 -7.03 2.03 0.46
C THR A 82 -8.23 2.95 0.32
N CYS A 83 -8.18 4.08 1.01
CA CYS A 83 -9.06 5.21 0.76
C CYS A 83 -8.33 6.15 -0.19
N TYR A 84 -8.98 6.54 -1.27
CA TYR A 84 -8.42 7.48 -2.23
C TYR A 84 -9.44 8.55 -2.62
N ASN A 85 -8.91 9.68 -3.05
CA ASN A 85 -9.70 10.74 -3.64
C ASN A 85 -9.39 10.86 -5.13
N LYS A 86 -10.44 10.86 -5.94
CA LYS A 86 -10.34 11.06 -7.39
C LYS A 86 -10.87 12.45 -7.72
N SER A 87 -10.02 13.31 -8.26
CA SER A 87 -10.36 14.71 -8.55
C SER A 87 -11.23 14.91 -9.80
N GLU A 88 -11.51 13.85 -10.57
CA GLU A 88 -12.23 13.93 -11.86
C GLU A 88 -13.73 13.64 -11.78
N TYR A 89 -14.44 14.00 -10.71
CA TYR A 89 -15.90 13.92 -10.72
C TYR A 89 -16.53 15.10 -11.47
N PRO A 90 -17.26 14.86 -12.57
CA PRO A 90 -18.26 15.81 -13.02
C PRO A 90 -19.40 15.80 -11.98
N GLN A 91 -19.60 16.93 -11.29
CA GLN A 91 -20.71 17.23 -10.36
C GLN A 91 -20.65 16.60 -8.95
N GLY A 92 -19.93 17.28 -8.06
CA GLY A 92 -20.53 17.75 -6.80
C GLY A 92 -20.70 16.79 -5.63
N SER A 93 -20.21 15.55 -5.68
CA SER A 93 -20.23 14.63 -4.53
C SER A 93 -18.82 14.22 -4.11
N GLY A 94 -18.13 15.12 -3.39
CA GLY A 94 -16.78 14.92 -2.86
C GLY A 94 -16.70 13.94 -1.69
N CYS A 95 -17.22 12.72 -1.85
CA CYS A 95 -17.04 11.66 -0.87
C CYS A 95 -15.77 10.86 -1.22
N PRO A 96 -14.80 10.70 -0.30
CA PRO A 96 -13.64 9.84 -0.53
C PRO A 96 -14.13 8.40 -0.79
N ARG A 97 -13.57 7.74 -1.81
CA ARG A 97 -13.86 6.33 -2.08
C ARG A 97 -12.86 5.45 -1.34
N ALA A 98 -13.34 4.30 -0.86
CA ALA A 98 -12.50 3.25 -0.33
C ALA A 98 -12.58 2.05 -1.27
N THR A 99 -11.44 1.49 -1.63
CA THR A 99 -11.35 0.24 -2.38
C THR A 99 -10.54 -0.74 -1.57
N CYS A 100 -11.11 -1.92 -1.38
CA CYS A 100 -10.41 -3.05 -0.81
C CYS A 100 -9.64 -3.76 -1.93
N TYR A 101 -8.42 -4.16 -1.66
CA TYR A 101 -7.54 -4.92 -2.54
C TYR A 101 -7.28 -6.29 -1.93
N ASN A 102 -7.30 -7.32 -2.77
CA ASN A 102 -6.99 -8.70 -2.38
C ASN A 102 -5.94 -9.30 -3.31
N GLN A 103 -4.91 -9.89 -2.71
CA GLN A 103 -3.80 -10.58 -3.37
C GLN A 103 -4.10 -12.05 -3.68
N ARG A 104 -5.34 -12.53 -3.49
CA ARG A 104 -5.75 -13.93 -3.74
C ARG A 104 -5.55 -14.43 -5.17
N VAL A 105 -5.45 -13.54 -6.15
CA VAL A 105 -5.44 -13.93 -7.58
C VAL A 105 -4.03 -14.30 -8.07
N SER A 106 -2.99 -13.63 -7.57
CA SER A 106 -1.58 -14.00 -7.83
C SER A 106 -0.60 -13.29 -6.88
N PRO A 107 0.52 -13.92 -6.50
CA PRO A 107 1.52 -13.30 -5.65
C PRO A 107 2.08 -12.03 -6.31
N GLY A 108 2.00 -10.90 -5.60
CA GLY A 108 2.42 -9.58 -6.11
C GLY A 108 1.35 -8.79 -6.87
N VAL A 109 0.23 -9.40 -7.27
CA VAL A 109 -0.88 -8.72 -7.97
C VAL A 109 -2.05 -8.51 -7.02
N TRP A 110 -2.37 -7.25 -6.76
CA TRP A 110 -3.46 -6.85 -5.90
C TRP A 110 -4.64 -6.40 -6.76
N VAL A 111 -5.75 -7.13 -6.69
CA VAL A 111 -6.96 -6.77 -7.44
C VAL A 111 -7.98 -6.09 -6.52
N PRO A 112 -8.69 -5.06 -7.00
CA PRO A 112 -9.76 -4.44 -6.24
C PRO A 112 -10.90 -5.46 -6.05
N ALA A 113 -11.34 -5.66 -4.80
CA ALA A 113 -12.39 -6.61 -4.46
C ALA A 113 -13.79 -6.17 -4.92
N ASP A 114 -13.96 -4.90 -5.33
CA ASP A 114 -15.17 -4.41 -6.01
C ASP A 114 -15.49 -5.18 -7.31
N HIS A 115 -14.50 -5.83 -7.92
CA HIS A 115 -14.72 -6.65 -9.13
C HIS A 115 -15.20 -8.08 -8.86
N LEU A 116 -15.36 -8.49 -7.59
CA LEU A 116 -15.81 -9.83 -7.19
C LEU A 116 -17.30 -9.94 -6.83
N LEU A 117 -18.05 -8.85 -6.98
CA LEU A 117 -19.52 -8.83 -6.91
C LEU A 117 -20.10 -8.62 -8.31
N GLN A 118 -20.03 -9.64 -9.14
CA GLN A 118 -20.96 -9.85 -10.26
C GLN A 118 -21.57 -11.24 -10.15
#